data_AF-A0A838QYM7-F1
#
_entry.id   AF-A0A838QYM7-F1
#
_cell.length_a   1.000
_cell.length_b   1.000
_cell.length_c   1.000
_cell.angle_alpha   90.00
_cell.angle_beta   90.00
_cell.angle_gamma   90.00
#
_symmetry.space_group_name_H-M   'P 1'
#
loop_
_entity.id
_entity.type
_entity.pdbx_description
1 polymer ?
#
loop_
_entity_poly.entity_id
_entity_poly.type
_entity_poly.pdbx_seq_one_letter_code
_entity_poly.pdbx_strand_id
1 'polypeptide(L)' 'RDLIKQVRKQLLELARPMLESLVHEVVGVKVLSLHHDISTVTGEEVVVFSLSGAPRFG' A
#
# COMPACT_ATOMS: atom_id res chain seq x y z
N ARG A 1 18.40 -13.01 6.30
CA ARG A 1 17.07 -12.55 6.78
C ARG A 1 16.32 -11.76 5.71
N ASP A 2 16.94 -11.51 4.55
CA ASP A 2 16.39 -10.69 3.47
C ASP A 2 15.31 -11.39 2.64
N LEU A 3 15.30 -12.74 2.64
CA LEU A 3 14.30 -13.51 1.90
C LEU A 3 12.87 -13.23 2.39
N ILE A 4 12.66 -13.09 3.70
CA ILE A 4 11.33 -12.76 4.25
C ILE A 4 10.89 -11.36 3.80
N LYS A 5 11.81 -10.39 3.77
CA LYS A 5 11.53 -9.05 3.24
C LYS A 5 11.18 -9.10 1.75
N GLN A 6 11.91 -9.89 0.95
CA GLN A 6 11.64 -10.07 -0.48
C GLN A 6 10.28 -10.70 -0.75
N VAL A 7 9.93 -11.79 -0.06
CA VAL A 7 8.64 -12.47 -0.24
C VAL A 7 7.49 -11.52 0.10
N ARG A 8 7.57 -10.79 1.21
CA ARG A 8 6.54 -9.80 1.58
C ARG A 8 6.40 -8.68 0.56
N LYS A 9 7.53 -8.17 0.05
CA LYS A 9 7.52 -7.20 -1.05
C LYS A 9 6.80 -7.73 -2.28
N GLN A 10 7.08 -8.97 -2.68
CA GLN A 10 6.40 -9.59 -3.82
C GLN A 10 4.89 -9.75 -3.58
N LEU A 11 4.48 -10.15 -2.37
CA LEU A 11 3.06 -10.25 -2.01
C LEU A 11 2.35 -8.89 -2.10
N LEU A 12 2.98 -7.82 -1.64
CA LEU A 12 2.45 -6.46 -1.76
C LEU A 12 2.35 -5.99 -3.20
N GLU A 13 3.35 -6.26 -4.03
CA GLU A 13 3.30 -5.92 -5.45
C GLU A 13 2.16 -6.68 -6.17
N LEU A 14 1.93 -7.95 -5.81
CA LEU A 14 0.80 -8.72 -6.33
C LEU A 14 -0.55 -8.19 -5.85
N ALA A 15 -0.63 -7.73 -4.59
CA ALA A 15 -1.84 -7.17 -4.01
C ALA A 15 -2.11 -5.73 -4.44
N ARG A 16 -1.11 -5.01 -4.98
CA ARG A 16 -1.19 -3.58 -5.33
C ARG A 16 -2.42 -3.22 -6.15
N PRO A 17 -2.78 -3.91 -7.25
CA PRO A 17 -3.96 -3.53 -8.04
C PRO A 17 -5.26 -3.63 -7.25
N MET A 18 -5.39 -4.66 -6.40
CA MET A 18 -6.55 -4.84 -5.53
C MET A 18 -6.62 -3.75 -4.45
N LEU A 19 -5.48 -3.43 -3.82
CA LEU A 19 -5.39 -2.37 -2.82
C LEU A 19 -5.72 -1.00 -3.42
N GLU A 20 -5.26 -0.72 -4.63
CA GLU A 20 -5.59 0.52 -5.35
C GLU A 20 -7.09 0.65 -5.63
N SER A 21 -7.76 -0.45 -6.03
CA SER A 21 -9.21 -0.47 -6.23
C SER A 21 -9.95 -0.21 -4.92
N LEU A 22 -9.59 -0.92 -3.85
CA LEU A 22 -10.23 -0.78 -2.53
C LEU A 22 -10.08 0.63 -1.97
N VAL A 23 -8.88 1.21 -2.06
CA VAL A 23 -8.64 2.59 -1.62
C VAL A 23 -9.42 3.57 -2.47
N HIS A 24 -9.48 3.36 -3.79
CA HIS A 24 -10.30 4.20 -4.66
C HIS A 24 -11.79 4.14 -4.32
N GLU A 25 -12.33 2.96 -4.06
CA GLU A 25 -13.73 2.75 -3.68
C GLU A 25 -14.09 3.45 -2.37
N VAL A 26 -13.20 3.41 -1.38
CA VAL A 26 -13.44 4.05 -0.07
C VAL A 26 -13.25 5.57 -0.12
N VAL A 27 -12.24 6.03 -0.84
CA VAL A 27 -11.75 7.42 -0.76
C VAL A 27 -12.31 8.29 -1.91
N GLY A 28 -12.81 7.68 -2.98
CA GLY A 28 -13.42 8.35 -4.12
C GLY A 28 -12.44 9.11 -5.03
N VAL A 29 -11.13 8.94 -4.83
CA VAL A 29 -10.06 9.58 -5.60
C VAL A 29 -9.03 8.55 -6.05
N LYS A 30 -8.35 8.84 -7.17
CA LYS A 30 -7.40 7.92 -7.80
C LYS A 30 -6.12 7.81 -6.97
N VAL A 31 -5.62 6.58 -6.80
CA VAL A 31 -4.27 6.32 -6.29
C VAL A 31 -3.24 6.60 -7.39
N LEU A 32 -2.19 7.36 -7.06
CA LEU A 32 -1.07 7.67 -7.95
C LEU A 32 0.12 6.74 -7.71
N SER A 33 0.38 6.40 -6.45
CA SER A 33 1.47 5.51 -6.06
C SER A 33 1.21 4.88 -4.70
N LEU A 34 1.86 3.74 -4.46
CA LEU A 34 1.92 3.07 -3.15
C LEU A 34 3.37 2.79 -2.80
N HIS A 35 3.77 3.26 -1.62
CA HIS A 35 5.04 2.96 -0.98
C HIS A 35 4.79 2.11 0.26
N HIS A 36 5.73 1.23 0.58
CA HIS A 36 5.64 0.42 1.79
C HIS A 36 7.02 0.24 2.40
N ASP A 37 7.07 0.16 3.73
CA ASP A 37 8.29 -0.15 4.47
C ASP A 37 7.96 -1.04 5.68
N ILE A 38 8.95 -1.84 6.08
CA ILE A 38 8.80 -2.82 7.15
C ILE A 38 10.02 -2.82 8.07
N SER A 39 9.75 -2.62 9.36
CA SER A 39 10.73 -2.84 10.41
C SER A 39 10.81 -4.34 10.71
N THR A 40 11.90 -4.98 10.31
CA THR A 40 12.17 -6.38 10.71
C THR A 40 12.66 -6.55 12.14
N VAL A 41 12.81 -5.44 12.87
CA VAL A 41 13.18 -5.45 14.29
C VAL A 41 11.92 -5.46 15.16
N THR A 42 10.95 -4.61 14.85
CA THR A 42 9.69 -4.47 15.61
C THR A 42 8.54 -5.27 15.00
N GLY A 43 8.61 -5.60 13.71
CA GLY A 43 7.54 -6.26 12.95
C GLY A 43 6.49 -5.29 12.39
N GLU A 44 6.65 -3.98 12.61
CA GLU A 44 5.74 -2.95 12.11
C GLU A 44 5.86 -2.75 10.61
N GLU A 45 4.74 -2.45 9.98
CA GLU A 45 4.63 -2.21 8.54
C GLU A 45 3.84 -0.92 8.30
N VAL A 46 4.34 -0.09 7.40
CA VAL A 46 3.68 1.15 6.97
C VAL A 46 3.43 1.05 5.47
N VAL A 47 2.19 1.32 5.07
CA VAL A 47 1.80 1.43 3.65
C VAL A 47 1.26 2.84 3.42
N VAL A 48 1.82 3.55 2.45
CA VAL A 48 1.49 4.94 2.13
C VAL A 48 0.98 5.02 0.71
N PHE A 49 -0.24 5.54 0.55
CA PHE A 49 -0.86 5.81 -0.74
C PHE A 49 -0.79 7.30 -1.04
N SER A 50 -0.27 7.67 -2.21
CA SER A 50 -0.40 9.03 -2.73
C SER A 50 -1.65 9.13 -3.60
N LEU A 51 -2.50 10.11 -3.33
CA LEU A 51 -3.77 10.30 -4.03
C LEU A 51 -3.69 11.49 -4.99
N SER A 52 -4.51 11.48 -6.03
CA SER A 52 -4.59 12.59 -6.99
C SER A 52 -5.25 13.85 -6.44
N GLY A 53 -5.80 13.80 -5.23
CA GLY A 53 -6.49 14.91 -4.58
C GLY A 53 -6.97 14.54 -3.18
N ALA A 54 -7.68 15.46 -2.54
CA ALA A 54 -8.27 15.22 -1.23
C ALA A 54 -9.33 14.11 -1.29
N PRO A 55 -9.39 13.24 -0.26
CA PRO A 55 -10.48 12.28 -0.06
C PRO A 55 -11.86 12.90 -0.20
N ARG A 56 -12.76 12.19 -0.87
CA ARG A 56 -14.18 12.53 -0.94
C ARG A 56 -14.93 11.52 -0.09
N PHE A 57 -15.12 11.86 1.18
CA PHE A 57 -16.02 11.10 2.03
C PHE A 57 -17.45 11.50 1.69
N GLY A 58 -18.25 10.52 1.26
CA GLY A 58 -19.68 10.66 0.98
C GLY A 58 -20.51 10.05 2.10
#